data_AF-A0A1Z8A1N9-F1
#
_entry.id   AF-A0A1Z8A1N9-F1
#
_cell.length_a   1.000
_cell.length_b   1.000
_cell.length_c   1.000
_cell.angle_alpha   90.00
_cell.angle_beta   90.00
_cell.angle_gamma   90.00
#
_symmetry.space_group_name_H-M   'P 1'
#
loop_
_entity.id
_entity.type
_entity.pdbx_description
1 polymer ?
#
loop_
_entity_poly.entity_id
_entity_poly.type
_entity_poly.pdbx_seq_one_letter_code
_entity_poly.pdbx_strand_id
1 'polypeptide(L)'
;MDRRLFISAAAVLPIANTATASITPMIPAGELADPTEELFARWAAVRREWYRLINEGQDPDSPDLQALQNEESTLFIQMTETPALSLEGLLCLARLLWEDCGAAAAGVDQESRTDPELSLKRQILLSAEKLAGAPTWQPFD
;
A
#
# COMPACT_ATOMS: atom_id res chain seq x y z
N MET A 1 -11.15 -30.14 75.50
CA MET A 1 -12.36 -29.79 74.73
C MET A 1 -12.12 -30.21 73.30
N ASP A 2 -12.85 -31.25 72.88
CA ASP A 2 -12.93 -31.78 71.53
C ASP A 2 -13.37 -30.72 70.52
N ARG A 3 -12.71 -30.67 69.36
CA ARG A 3 -13.34 -30.28 68.10
C ARG A 3 -12.60 -30.91 66.92
N ARG A 4 -13.24 -31.97 66.43
CA ARG A 4 -12.94 -32.68 65.19
C ARG A 4 -13.14 -31.79 63.96
N LEU A 5 -12.64 -32.33 62.84
CA LEU A 5 -13.04 -32.15 61.43
C LEU A 5 -12.21 -31.11 60.66
N PHE A 6 -11.74 -31.33 59.42
CA PHE A 6 -12.04 -32.31 58.39
C PHE A 6 -10.76 -32.65 57.59
N ILE A 7 -10.57 -33.92 57.27
CA ILE A 7 -9.72 -34.36 56.16
C ILE A 7 -10.46 -33.99 54.88
N SER A 8 -9.81 -33.26 53.97
CA SER A 8 -10.19 -33.23 52.55
C SER A 8 -9.04 -33.81 51.74
N ALA A 9 -9.28 -34.98 51.16
CA ALA A 9 -8.45 -35.56 50.14
C ALA A 9 -8.66 -34.78 48.84
N ALA A 10 -7.60 -34.15 48.33
CA ALA A 10 -7.54 -33.75 46.94
C ALA A 10 -6.44 -34.58 46.28
N ALA A 11 -6.86 -35.54 45.45
CA ALA A 11 -5.97 -36.32 44.61
C ALA A 11 -5.23 -35.38 43.65
N VAL A 12 -3.92 -35.31 43.77
CA VAL A 12 -3.06 -34.63 42.79
C VAL A 12 -2.81 -35.62 41.67
N LEU A 13 -3.52 -35.46 40.56
CA LEU A 13 -3.20 -36.14 39.31
C LEU A 13 -1.94 -35.51 38.70
N PRO A 14 -0.96 -36.30 38.22
CA PRO A 14 0.16 -35.76 37.47
C PRO A 14 -0.34 -35.30 36.09
N ILE A 15 -0.32 -33.99 35.84
CA ILE A 15 -0.50 -33.44 34.51
C ILE A 15 0.78 -33.76 33.74
N ALA A 16 0.70 -34.74 32.84
CA ALA A 16 1.74 -34.98 31.86
C ALA A 16 1.81 -33.74 30.94
N ASN A 17 2.84 -32.93 31.11
CA ASN A 17 3.21 -31.88 30.16
C ASN A 17 3.73 -32.55 28.87
N THR A 18 2.83 -33.01 28.01
CA THR A 18 3.15 -33.17 26.60
C THR A 18 3.23 -31.77 26.00
N ALA A 19 4.44 -31.23 26.00
CA ALA A 19 4.79 -30.10 25.13
C ALA A 19 4.67 -30.59 23.68
N THR A 20 3.46 -30.50 23.11
CA THR A 20 3.29 -30.44 21.67
C THR A 20 3.91 -29.13 21.23
N ALA A 21 5.20 -29.17 20.93
CA ALA A 21 5.84 -28.18 20.09
C ALA A 21 5.03 -28.14 18.80
N SER A 22 4.16 -27.14 18.68
CA SER A 22 3.52 -26.82 17.42
C SER A 22 4.67 -26.40 16.52
N ILE A 23 5.09 -27.30 15.65
CA ILE A 23 5.92 -26.98 14.51
C ILE A 23 5.03 -26.07 13.68
N THR A 24 5.11 -24.77 13.91
CA THR A 24 4.59 -23.80 12.96
C THR A 24 5.31 -24.12 11.67
N PRO A 25 4.62 -24.58 10.61
CA PRO A 25 5.27 -24.75 9.33
C PRO A 25 5.86 -23.38 8.99
N MET A 26 7.19 -23.32 8.95
CA MET A 26 7.89 -22.18 8.39
C MET A 26 7.56 -22.23 6.90
N ILE A 27 6.46 -21.57 6.54
CA ILE A 27 6.15 -21.29 5.14
C ILE A 27 7.43 -20.62 4.63
N PRO A 28 8.15 -21.19 3.64
CA PRO A 28 9.22 -20.46 3.01
C PRO A 28 8.60 -19.12 2.62
N ALA A 29 9.27 -18.02 2.97
CA ALA A 29 8.88 -16.70 2.53
C ALA A 29 8.99 -16.68 0.99
N GLY A 30 8.01 -17.27 0.31
CA GLY A 30 7.59 -16.81 -0.99
C GLY A 30 7.25 -15.36 -0.73
N GLU A 31 8.08 -14.49 -1.30
CA GLU A 31 7.95 -13.05 -1.36
C GLU A 31 6.45 -12.71 -1.38
N LEU A 32 5.92 -12.35 -0.20
CA LEU A 32 4.52 -11.96 -0.08
C LEU A 32 4.46 -10.67 -0.88
N ALA A 33 3.93 -10.76 -2.10
CA ALA A 33 3.77 -9.60 -2.97
C ALA A 33 3.13 -8.48 -2.17
N ASP A 34 3.73 -7.29 -2.20
CA ASP A 34 3.22 -6.17 -1.44
C ASP A 34 1.84 -5.81 -1.99
N PRO A 35 0.78 -5.80 -1.17
CA PRO A 35 -0.57 -5.47 -1.63
C PRO A 35 -0.64 -4.09 -2.29
N THR A 36 0.27 -3.20 -1.92
CA THR A 36 0.39 -1.86 -2.48
C THR A 36 0.85 -1.89 -3.94
N GLU A 37 1.70 -2.84 -4.33
CA GLU A 37 2.16 -2.97 -5.72
C GLU A 37 1.00 -3.37 -6.63
N GLU A 38 0.16 -4.31 -6.19
CA GLU A 38 -1.03 -4.75 -6.95
C GLU A 38 -2.04 -3.60 -7.11
N LEU A 39 -2.31 -2.88 -6.02
CA LEU A 39 -3.21 -1.72 -6.03
C LEU A 39 -2.69 -0.61 -6.96
N PHE A 40 -1.39 -0.31 -6.89
CA PHE A 40 -0.77 0.70 -7.73
C PHE A 40 -0.78 0.30 -9.21
N ALA A 41 -0.51 -0.97 -9.52
CA ALA A 41 -0.55 -1.46 -10.90
C ALA A 41 -1.95 -1.30 -11.52
N ARG A 42 -3.01 -1.59 -10.74
CA ARG A 42 -4.40 -1.38 -11.16
C ARG A 42 -4.71 0.10 -11.32
N TRP A 43 -4.37 0.93 -10.34
CA TRP A 43 -4.61 2.37 -10.39
C TRP A 43 -3.94 3.01 -11.60
N ALA A 44 -2.67 2.67 -11.85
CA ALA A 44 -1.91 3.14 -13.00
C ALA A 44 -2.53 2.69 -14.34
N ALA A 45 -3.10 1.48 -14.41
CA ALA A 45 -3.79 1.01 -15.60
C ALA A 45 -5.07 1.82 -15.89
N VAL A 46 -5.87 2.08 -14.85
CA VAL A 46 -7.08 2.91 -14.94
C VAL A 46 -6.74 4.34 -15.38
N ARG A 47 -5.72 4.96 -14.78
CA ARG A 47 -5.24 6.30 -15.18
C ARG A 47 -4.82 6.34 -16.65
N ARG A 48 -4.02 5.37 -17.12
CA ARG A 48 -3.61 5.31 -18.54
C ARG A 48 -4.81 5.19 -19.48
N GLU A 49 -5.78 4.36 -19.12
CA GLU A 49 -6.98 4.18 -19.93
C GLU A 49 -7.83 5.44 -19.98
N TRP A 50 -7.99 6.12 -18.84
CA TRP A 50 -8.68 7.42 -18.77
C TRP A 50 -8.03 8.45 -19.69
N TYR A 51 -6.70 8.62 -19.64
CA TYR A 51 -5.96 9.53 -20.53
C TYR A 51 -6.07 9.11 -22.00
N ARG A 52 -6.03 7.81 -22.31
CA ARG A 52 -6.19 7.30 -23.68
C ARG A 52 -7.52 7.78 -24.26
N LEU A 53 -8.62 7.58 -23.54
CA LEU A 53 -9.96 7.96 -23.98
C LEU A 53 -10.16 9.48 -24.11
N ILE A 54 -9.62 10.26 -23.17
CA ILE A 54 -9.62 11.73 -23.26
C ILE A 54 -8.86 12.21 -24.51
N ASN A 55 -7.68 11.64 -24.77
CA ASN A 55 -6.87 11.97 -25.95
C ASN A 55 -7.52 11.52 -27.27
N GLU A 56 -8.42 10.53 -27.23
CA GLU A 56 -9.27 10.12 -28.35
C GLU A 56 -10.49 11.03 -28.56
N GLY A 57 -10.68 12.04 -27.69
CA GLY A 57 -11.74 13.04 -27.79
C GLY A 57 -13.06 12.60 -27.15
N GLN A 58 -13.02 11.61 -26.26
CA GLN A 58 -14.20 11.21 -25.51
C GLN A 58 -14.65 12.33 -24.55
N ASP A 59 -15.97 12.53 -24.45
CA ASP A 59 -16.58 13.49 -23.53
C ASP A 59 -16.21 13.13 -22.08
N PRO A 60 -15.54 14.03 -21.32
CA PRO A 60 -15.21 13.80 -19.91
C PRO A 60 -16.39 13.38 -19.04
N ASP A 61 -17.61 13.80 -19.40
CA ASP A 61 -18.84 13.47 -18.67
C ASP A 61 -19.48 12.14 -19.13
N SER A 62 -18.84 11.42 -20.06
CA SER A 62 -19.34 10.13 -20.55
C SER A 62 -19.37 9.06 -19.44
N PRO A 63 -20.32 8.11 -19.48
CA PRO A 63 -20.41 7.05 -18.49
C PRO A 63 -19.13 6.23 -18.32
N ASP A 64 -18.38 5.98 -19.40
CA ASP A 64 -17.16 5.17 -19.34
C ASP A 64 -16.02 5.92 -18.61
N LEU A 65 -15.85 7.22 -18.85
CA LEU A 65 -14.86 8.03 -18.16
C LEU A 65 -15.23 8.25 -16.69
N GLN A 66 -16.52 8.42 -16.38
CA GLN A 66 -17.03 8.43 -15.01
C GLN A 66 -16.77 7.11 -14.28
N ALA A 67 -16.94 5.96 -14.97
CA ALA A 67 -16.65 4.66 -14.38
C ALA A 67 -15.16 4.49 -14.05
N LEU A 68 -14.28 4.88 -14.97
CA LEU A 68 -12.82 4.88 -14.74
C LEU A 68 -12.42 5.83 -13.60
N GLN A 69 -13.01 7.03 -13.53
CA GLN A 69 -12.74 7.97 -12.44
C GLN A 69 -13.16 7.41 -11.07
N ASN A 70 -14.33 6.77 -11.00
CA ASN A 70 -14.79 6.13 -9.76
C ASN A 70 -13.89 4.96 -9.33
N GLU A 71 -13.41 4.16 -10.29
CA GLU A 71 -12.46 3.08 -10.00
C GLU A 71 -11.11 3.62 -9.52
N GLU A 72 -10.58 4.63 -10.21
CA GLU A 72 -9.35 5.35 -9.85
C GLU A 72 -9.43 5.89 -8.41
N SER A 73 -10.50 6.59 -8.06
CA SER A 73 -10.73 7.13 -6.72
C SER A 73 -10.84 6.04 -5.65
N THR A 74 -11.48 4.92 -5.97
CA THR A 74 -11.59 3.77 -5.06
C THR A 74 -10.21 3.16 -4.77
N LEU A 75 -9.41 2.97 -5.82
CA LEU A 75 -8.05 2.42 -5.69
C LEU A 75 -7.12 3.39 -4.95
N PHE A 76 -7.27 4.70 -5.18
CA PHE A 76 -6.54 5.72 -4.44
C PHE A 76 -6.80 5.61 -2.94
N ILE A 77 -8.07 5.60 -2.52
CA ILE A 77 -8.46 5.47 -1.12
C ILE A 77 -7.88 4.16 -0.52
N GLN A 78 -8.03 3.03 -1.21
CA GLN A 78 -7.49 1.75 -0.75
C GLN A 78 -5.97 1.79 -0.52
N MET A 79 -5.21 2.45 -1.40
CA MET A 79 -3.78 2.61 -1.21
C MET A 79 -3.43 3.51 -0.02
N THR A 80 -4.22 4.57 0.26
CA THR A 80 -4.00 5.41 1.45
C THR A 80 -4.24 4.69 2.77
N GLU A 81 -5.03 3.62 2.75
CA GLU A 81 -5.36 2.79 3.91
C GLU A 81 -4.50 1.53 4.02
N THR A 82 -3.66 1.25 3.01
CA THR A 82 -2.82 0.04 2.94
C THR A 82 -1.36 0.38 3.22
N PRO A 83 -0.78 -0.07 4.35
CA PRO A 83 0.63 0.12 4.61
C PRO A 83 1.50 -0.69 3.66
N ALA A 84 2.53 -0.06 3.10
CA ALA A 84 3.57 -0.77 2.35
C ALA A 84 4.37 -1.71 3.27
N LEU A 85 4.69 -2.90 2.75
CA LEU A 85 5.44 -3.96 3.43
C LEU A 85 6.83 -4.18 2.82
N SER A 86 7.12 -3.52 1.70
CA SER A 86 8.35 -3.59 0.92
C SER A 86 8.83 -2.18 0.51
N LEU A 87 10.06 -2.11 -0.02
CA LEU A 87 10.58 -0.86 -0.58
C LEU A 87 9.85 -0.49 -1.88
N GLU A 88 9.47 -1.50 -2.66
CA GLU A 88 8.70 -1.42 -3.89
C GLU A 88 7.29 -0.86 -3.62
N GLY A 89 6.60 -1.36 -2.60
CA GLY A 89 5.33 -0.81 -2.14
C GLY A 89 5.46 0.63 -1.62
N LEU A 90 6.54 0.95 -0.90
CA LEU A 90 6.79 2.33 -0.47
C LEU A 90 6.99 3.25 -1.67
N LEU A 91 7.65 2.78 -2.72
CA LEU A 91 7.78 3.49 -3.98
C LEU A 91 6.44 3.70 -4.68
N CYS A 92 5.56 2.70 -4.67
CA CYS A 92 4.19 2.83 -5.18
C CYS A 92 3.43 3.96 -4.46
N LEU A 93 3.47 4.03 -3.13
CA LEU A 93 2.83 5.12 -2.37
C LEU A 93 3.47 6.48 -2.66
N ALA A 94 4.80 6.53 -2.77
CA ALA A 94 5.50 7.77 -3.08
C ALA A 94 5.15 8.29 -4.48
N ARG A 95 4.98 7.39 -5.47
CA ARG A 95 4.51 7.73 -6.82
C ARG A 95 3.07 8.20 -6.81
N LEU A 96 2.20 7.53 -6.07
CA LEU A 96 0.80 7.95 -5.89
C LEU A 96 0.71 9.39 -5.34
N LEU A 97 1.48 9.69 -4.29
CA LEU A 97 1.54 11.02 -3.70
C LEU A 97 2.09 12.07 -4.67
N TRP A 98 3.06 11.71 -5.52
CA TRP A 98 3.57 12.62 -6.54
C TRP A 98 2.53 12.92 -7.63
N GLU A 99 1.70 11.95 -8.00
CA GLU A 99 0.64 12.16 -8.98
C GLU A 99 -0.48 13.07 -8.44
N ASP A 100 -0.84 12.92 -7.16
CA ASP A 100 -1.90 13.71 -6.52
C ASP A 100 -1.43 15.11 -6.07
N CYS A 101 -0.20 15.23 -5.58
CA CYS A 101 0.32 16.47 -4.97
C CYS A 101 1.52 17.07 -5.71
N GLY A 102 1.94 16.48 -6.84
CA GLY A 102 3.10 16.93 -7.61
C GLY A 102 2.77 17.97 -8.68
N ALA A 103 3.58 18.01 -9.72
CA ALA A 103 3.56 19.07 -10.73
C ALA A 103 2.23 19.19 -11.53
N ALA A 104 1.37 18.17 -11.54
CA ALA A 104 0.04 18.29 -12.16
C ALA A 104 -0.96 19.05 -11.27
N ALA A 105 -0.92 18.84 -9.94
CA ALA A 105 -1.80 19.50 -8.98
C ALA A 105 -1.43 20.97 -8.73
N ALA A 106 -0.17 21.34 -8.96
CA ALA A 106 0.30 22.70 -8.84
C ALA A 106 -0.08 23.61 -10.03
N GLY A 107 -0.80 23.11 -11.05
CA GLY A 107 -1.28 23.94 -12.17
C GLY A 107 -0.15 24.71 -12.86
N VAL A 108 0.98 24.05 -13.11
CA VAL A 108 2.30 24.70 -13.18
C VAL A 108 2.46 25.57 -14.42
N ASP A 109 2.12 26.84 -14.24
CA ASP A 109 2.93 27.95 -14.71
C ASP A 109 4.37 27.81 -14.18
N GLN A 110 5.32 28.40 -14.89
CA GLN A 110 6.76 28.17 -14.73
C GLN A 110 7.32 28.50 -13.31
N GLU A 111 6.51 29.08 -12.42
CA GLU A 111 6.81 29.49 -11.04
C GLU A 111 6.79 28.35 -10.00
N SER A 112 6.08 27.25 -10.23
CA SER A 112 6.08 26.11 -9.28
C SER A 112 7.34 25.23 -9.38
N ARG A 113 8.23 25.48 -10.36
CA ARG A 113 9.58 24.88 -10.42
C ARG A 113 10.52 25.39 -9.31
N THR A 114 10.16 26.47 -8.65
CA THR A 114 10.92 27.05 -7.53
C THR A 114 10.40 26.67 -6.15
N ASP A 115 9.34 25.85 -6.06
CA ASP A 115 8.85 25.36 -4.78
C ASP A 115 9.86 24.34 -4.17
N PRO A 116 10.49 24.67 -3.02
CA PRO A 116 11.43 23.78 -2.36
C PRO A 116 10.78 22.46 -1.90
N GLU A 117 9.49 22.47 -1.56
CA GLU A 117 8.76 21.30 -1.10
C GLU A 117 8.54 20.32 -2.25
N LEU A 118 8.08 20.79 -3.41
CA LEU A 118 7.94 19.96 -4.62
C LEU A 118 9.29 19.41 -5.09
N SER A 119 10.34 20.23 -5.04
CA SER A 119 11.70 19.80 -5.38
C SER A 119 12.22 18.70 -4.44
N LEU A 120 11.96 18.83 -3.14
CA LEU A 120 12.35 17.83 -2.14
C LEU A 120 11.57 16.52 -2.33
N LYS A 121 10.24 16.58 -2.51
CA LYS A 121 9.40 15.41 -2.79
C LYS A 121 9.89 14.66 -4.05
N ARG A 122 10.21 15.39 -5.12
CA ARG A 122 10.78 14.83 -6.35
C ARG A 122 12.12 14.12 -6.11
N GLN A 123 13.01 14.75 -5.34
CA GLN A 123 14.33 14.17 -5.06
C GLN A 123 14.23 12.92 -4.18
N ILE A 124 13.30 12.89 -3.23
CA ILE A 124 13.00 11.68 -2.43
C ILE A 124 12.56 10.54 -3.36
N LEU A 125 11.63 10.80 -4.27
CA LEU A 125 11.14 9.81 -5.24
C LEU A 125 12.28 9.26 -6.11
N LEU A 126 13.04 10.14 -6.76
CA LEU A 126 14.17 9.77 -7.63
C LEU A 126 15.26 9.00 -6.87
N SER A 127 15.49 9.33 -5.60
CA SER A 127 16.48 8.65 -4.76
C SER A 127 15.99 7.26 -4.37
N ALA A 128 14.72 7.13 -3.99
CA ALA A 128 14.13 5.85 -3.65
C ALA A 128 14.12 4.90 -4.86
N GLU A 129 13.83 5.39 -6.08
CA GLU A 129 13.86 4.59 -7.30
C GLU A 129 15.25 4.01 -7.58
N LYS A 130 16.29 4.84 -7.42
CA LYS A 130 17.69 4.41 -7.57
C LYS A 130 18.09 3.35 -6.55
N LEU A 131 17.59 3.47 -5.31
CA LEU A 131 17.93 2.54 -4.23
C LEU A 131 17.23 1.19 -4.39
N ALA A 132 16.02 1.16 -4.92
CA ALA A 132 15.27 -0.09 -5.17
C ALA A 132 15.66 -0.79 -6.47
N GLY A 133 16.46 -0.17 -7.34
CA GLY A 133 16.69 -0.69 -8.69
C GLY A 133 15.42 -0.71 -9.57
N ALA A 134 14.43 0.11 -9.21
CA ALA A 134 13.16 0.20 -9.91
C ALA A 134 13.29 0.91 -11.27
N PRO A 135 12.46 0.58 -12.27
CA PRO A 135 12.46 1.29 -13.55
C PRO A 135 12.11 2.76 -13.35
N THR A 136 12.74 3.63 -14.14
CA THR A 136 12.49 5.08 -14.14
C THR A 136 11.03 5.34 -14.48
N TRP A 137 10.34 6.03 -13.57
CA TRP A 137 8.95 6.41 -13.77
C TRP A 137 8.81 7.57 -14.75
N GLN A 138 7.75 7.53 -15.55
CA GLN A 138 7.32 8.65 -16.38
C GLN A 138 5.95 9.14 -15.89
N PRO A 139 5.78 10.46 -15.71
CA PRO A 139 4.47 11.03 -15.39
C PRO A 139 3.44 10.70 -16.46
N PHE A 140 2.18 10.64 -16.06
CA PHE A 140 1.08 10.55 -17.03
C PHE A 140 0.87 11.95 -17.62
N ASP A 141 1.27 12.11 -18.89
CA ASP A 141 1.07 13.34 -19.69
C ASP A 141 -0.36 13.44 -20.24
#